data_AF-A0A532V680-F1
#
_entry.id   AF-A0A532V680-F1
#
_cell.length_a   1.000
_cell.length_b   1.000
_cell.length_c   1.000
_cell.angle_alpha   90.00
_cell.angle_beta   90.00
_cell.angle_gamma   90.00
#
_symmetry.space_group_name_H-M   'P 1'
#
loop_
_entity.id
_entity.type
_entity.pdbx_description
1 polymer ?
#
loop_
_entity_poly.entity_id
_entity_poly.type
_entity_poly.pdbx_seq_one_letter_code
_entity_poly.pdbx_strand_id
1 'polypeptide(L)'
;MSLKVIKTQNDYDEALREIEEFIILDPVPGTEEANRLEVLSVLIKAYEDEHFHFDLPDPISAIKFVMEQRGLKRSDLVPFIGSPSKVSEILSGKRQLSLSMMRRLNEGLNIPAEVLMKERQKEIPEETDIQWSKFPLTELSKRNWFPEFSGTLPKLKEYAEDLMRPKIELLLKNCTMIPLQRTSSINLRSDKVIDLYSLVAWQTRVVEKAKGISLEVPYSGKIAKALLKQIASLTVLDEGPLAAREILYKNGIHLVVEPHLKSTYLDGAVMLLNDGTPIIALTLRYNRLDNFWFSLIHELVHLHKHLDEENSYFFDDFEGTENLLEIEVEADKHAGEILIPKSSWSIERSIYYSTRGTFDEIKQLARKLNVHPAVLVGRIHHDSGDFRRYHRLLGKGIPQELFSDSSVNYLIRQPNIINNRKGTKMGRMRKTIRYKLYDGRKDVYHGITKNLERREQEHERDGKKFSRVERVGPAVTVETAKQWEEQSLKSYRKNHGGKNPKYNEDKTG
;
A
#
# COMPACT_ATOMS: atom_id res chain seq x y z
N MET A 1 44.51 -39.55 0.29
CA MET A 1 44.38 -38.07 0.35
C MET A 1 43.60 -37.67 1.59
N SER A 2 44.03 -36.60 2.28
CA SER A 2 43.28 -35.97 3.37
C SER A 2 42.38 -34.89 2.77
N LEU A 3 41.06 -35.12 2.76
CA LEU A 3 40.05 -34.13 2.35
C LEU A 3 39.81 -33.15 3.50
N LYS A 4 40.10 -31.87 3.27
CA LYS A 4 39.84 -30.76 4.21
C LYS A 4 38.73 -29.89 3.62
N VAL A 5 37.66 -29.69 4.38
CA VAL A 5 36.57 -28.80 3.98
C VAL A 5 37.02 -27.35 4.20
N ILE A 6 36.80 -26.48 3.23
CA ILE A 6 37.09 -25.05 3.31
C ILE A 6 36.02 -24.38 4.18
N LYS A 7 36.42 -23.83 5.34
CA LYS A 7 35.48 -23.19 6.29
C LYS A 7 35.93 -21.80 6.73
N THR A 8 37.16 -21.42 6.40
CA THR A 8 37.75 -20.16 6.81
C THR A 8 38.47 -19.54 5.63
N GLN A 9 38.64 -18.21 5.65
CA GLN A 9 39.36 -17.48 4.59
C GLN A 9 40.77 -18.01 4.38
N ASN A 10 41.46 -18.43 5.44
CA ASN A 10 42.80 -19.00 5.33
C ASN A 10 42.81 -20.36 4.62
N ASP A 11 41.77 -21.19 4.80
CA ASP A 11 41.63 -22.46 4.06
C ASP A 11 41.36 -22.19 2.57
N TYR A 12 40.61 -21.14 2.27
CA TYR A 12 40.29 -20.71 0.91
C TYR A 12 41.52 -20.16 0.18
N ASP A 13 42.31 -19.29 0.82
CA ASP A 13 43.54 -18.73 0.26
C ASP A 13 44.64 -19.81 0.06
N GLU A 14 44.64 -20.86 0.88
CA GLU A 14 45.50 -22.03 0.73
C GLU A 14 45.07 -22.89 -0.45
N ALA A 15 43.76 -23.15 -0.59
CA ALA A 15 43.20 -23.90 -1.70
C ALA A 15 43.39 -23.18 -3.05
N LEU A 16 43.24 -21.85 -3.10
CA LEU A 16 43.46 -21.06 -4.32
C LEU A 16 44.91 -21.14 -4.80
N ARG A 17 45.86 -20.99 -3.89
CA ARG A 17 47.30 -21.14 -4.20
C ARG A 17 47.61 -22.52 -4.77
N GLU A 18 46.99 -23.56 -4.20
CA GLU A 18 47.17 -24.93 -4.66
C GLU A 18 46.56 -25.15 -6.07
N ILE A 19 45.39 -24.58 -6.36
CA ILE A 19 44.81 -24.58 -7.72
C ILE A 19 45.72 -23.84 -8.71
N GLU A 20 46.25 -22.68 -8.36
CA GLU A 20 47.15 -21.91 -9.23
C GLU A 20 48.38 -22.73 -9.62
N GLU A 21 48.97 -23.47 -8.68
CA GLU A 21 50.08 -24.40 -8.96
C GLU A 21 49.67 -25.51 -9.93
N PHE A 22 48.49 -26.12 -9.74
CA PHE A 22 47.99 -27.17 -10.64
C PHE A 22 47.62 -26.67 -12.03
N ILE A 23 47.07 -25.45 -12.16
CA ILE A 23 46.78 -24.83 -13.46
C ILE A 23 48.06 -24.62 -14.26
N ILE A 24 49.17 -24.25 -13.59
CA ILE A 24 50.49 -24.08 -14.24
C ILE A 24 51.07 -25.43 -14.67
N LEU A 25 50.85 -26.49 -13.89
CA LEU A 25 51.37 -27.83 -14.16
C LEU A 25 50.58 -28.61 -15.22
N ASP A 26 49.34 -28.21 -15.51
CA ASP A 26 48.43 -28.82 -16.49
C ASP A 26 48.38 -30.37 -16.38
N PRO A 27 47.95 -30.91 -15.23
CA PRO A 27 48.04 -32.34 -14.95
C PRO A 27 47.18 -33.16 -15.91
N VAL A 28 47.74 -34.29 -16.36
CA VAL A 28 47.05 -35.20 -17.28
C VAL A 28 45.77 -35.75 -16.63
N PRO A 29 44.62 -35.75 -17.34
CA PRO A 29 43.38 -36.30 -16.81
C PRO A 29 43.52 -37.73 -16.29
N GLY A 30 42.99 -37.99 -15.10
CA GLY A 30 43.03 -39.30 -14.43
C GLY A 30 44.23 -39.53 -13.52
N THR A 31 45.18 -38.59 -13.41
CA THR A 31 46.22 -38.63 -12.37
C THR A 31 45.67 -38.16 -11.01
N GLU A 32 46.40 -38.45 -9.92
CA GLU A 32 46.00 -37.98 -8.58
C GLU A 32 45.95 -36.45 -8.50
N GLU A 33 46.84 -35.76 -9.21
CA GLU A 33 46.90 -34.30 -9.29
C GLU A 33 45.68 -33.72 -10.02
N ALA A 34 45.27 -34.32 -11.14
CA ALA A 34 44.07 -33.91 -11.86
C ALA A 34 42.80 -34.12 -11.03
N ASN A 35 42.69 -35.25 -10.32
CA ASN A 35 41.58 -35.53 -9.42
C ASN A 35 41.55 -34.54 -8.24
N ARG A 36 42.72 -34.14 -7.73
CA ARG A 36 42.83 -33.18 -6.64
C ARG A 36 42.46 -31.76 -7.08
N LEU A 37 42.86 -31.35 -8.28
CA LEU A 37 42.44 -30.08 -8.90
C LEU A 37 40.92 -30.01 -9.06
N GLU A 38 40.28 -31.10 -9.51
CA GLU A 38 38.83 -31.18 -9.66
C GLU A 38 38.11 -31.05 -8.30
N VAL A 39 38.59 -31.78 -7.29
CA VAL A 39 38.04 -31.71 -5.92
C VAL A 39 38.20 -30.31 -5.32
N LEU A 40 39.38 -29.70 -5.45
CA LEU A 40 39.63 -28.33 -4.96
C LEU A 40 38.71 -27.33 -5.65
N SER A 41 38.48 -27.48 -6.95
CA SER A 41 37.61 -26.60 -7.73
C SER A 41 36.15 -26.66 -7.24
N VAL A 42 35.67 -27.85 -6.88
CA VAL A 42 34.32 -28.03 -6.30
C VAL A 42 34.23 -27.42 -4.90
N LEU A 43 35.26 -27.60 -4.06
CA LEU A 43 35.27 -27.07 -2.70
C LEU A 43 35.41 -25.54 -2.66
N ILE A 44 36.25 -24.97 -3.54
CA ILE A 44 36.40 -23.53 -3.71
C ILE A 44 35.09 -22.94 -4.19
N LYS A 45 34.47 -23.51 -5.24
CA LYS A 45 33.17 -23.06 -5.72
C LYS A 45 32.10 -23.11 -4.62
N ALA A 46 32.03 -24.19 -3.85
CA ALA A 46 31.06 -24.30 -2.76
C ALA A 46 31.29 -23.23 -1.66
N TYR A 47 32.54 -22.87 -1.38
CA TYR A 47 32.87 -21.79 -0.45
C TYR A 47 32.58 -20.41 -1.05
N GLU A 48 32.89 -20.18 -2.33
CA GLU A 48 32.58 -18.96 -3.08
C GLU A 48 31.08 -18.72 -3.19
N ASP A 49 30.28 -19.73 -3.57
CA ASP A 49 28.82 -19.64 -3.64
C ASP A 49 28.20 -19.27 -2.27
N GLU A 50 28.85 -19.61 -1.15
CA GLU A 50 28.39 -19.27 0.21
C GLU A 50 28.93 -17.92 0.72
N HIS A 51 30.13 -17.50 0.32
CA HIS A 51 30.86 -16.36 0.91
C HIS A 51 31.13 -15.19 -0.04
N PHE A 52 31.09 -15.41 -1.35
CA PHE A 52 31.37 -14.43 -2.40
C PHE A 52 30.22 -14.39 -3.40
N HIS A 53 29.28 -13.48 -3.18
CA HIS A 53 28.23 -13.19 -4.14
C HIS A 53 28.83 -12.33 -5.28
N PHE A 54 28.85 -12.88 -6.49
CA PHE A 54 29.27 -12.12 -7.67
C PHE A 54 28.05 -11.54 -8.36
N ASP A 55 27.87 -10.22 -8.24
CA ASP A 55 26.78 -9.53 -8.90
C ASP A 55 26.87 -9.60 -10.42
N LEU A 56 25.78 -10.03 -11.04
CA LEU A 56 25.60 -9.86 -12.48
C LEU A 56 25.51 -8.36 -12.82
N PRO A 57 26.16 -7.84 -13.86
CA PRO A 57 26.05 -6.43 -14.23
C PRO A 57 24.63 -6.07 -14.68
N ASP A 58 24.19 -4.81 -14.51
CA ASP A 58 22.90 -4.37 -15.04
C ASP A 58 22.87 -4.46 -16.59
N PRO A 59 21.69 -4.64 -17.22
CA PRO A 59 21.58 -4.88 -18.66
C PRO A 59 22.31 -3.86 -19.54
N ILE A 60 22.33 -2.59 -19.13
CA ILE A 60 22.97 -1.52 -19.91
C ILE A 60 24.48 -1.56 -19.71
N SER A 61 24.98 -1.86 -18.51
CA SER A 61 26.40 -2.07 -18.27
C SER A 61 26.92 -3.29 -19.03
N ALA A 62 26.16 -4.38 -19.08
CA ALA A 62 26.49 -5.53 -19.92
C ALA A 62 26.55 -5.19 -21.42
N ILE A 63 25.60 -4.39 -21.93
CA ILE A 63 25.62 -3.91 -23.32
C ILE A 63 26.84 -3.02 -23.57
N LYS A 64 27.13 -2.06 -22.68
CA LYS A 64 28.29 -1.16 -22.81
C LYS A 64 29.61 -1.93 -22.73
N PHE A 65 29.70 -2.91 -21.85
CA PHE A 65 30.85 -3.80 -21.74
C PHE A 65 31.09 -4.57 -23.03
N VAL A 66 30.05 -5.17 -23.63
CA VAL A 66 30.19 -5.84 -24.93
C VAL A 66 30.53 -4.85 -26.05
N MET A 67 30.01 -3.62 -26.01
CA MET A 67 30.41 -2.59 -26.96
C MET A 67 31.89 -2.25 -26.85
N GLU A 68 32.42 -2.10 -25.63
CA GLU A 68 33.82 -1.79 -25.38
C GLU A 68 34.74 -2.95 -25.81
N GLN A 69 34.42 -4.17 -25.37
CA GLN A 69 35.18 -5.38 -25.71
C GLN A 69 35.25 -5.66 -27.21
N ARG A 70 34.19 -5.30 -27.96
CA ARG A 70 34.10 -5.55 -29.40
C ARG A 70 34.28 -4.30 -30.26
N GLY A 71 34.63 -3.16 -29.66
CA GLY A 71 34.80 -1.88 -30.36
C GLY A 71 33.55 -1.37 -31.09
N LEU A 72 32.35 -1.74 -30.63
CA LEU A 72 31.08 -1.38 -31.27
C LEU A 72 30.69 0.06 -30.97
N LYS A 73 30.21 0.76 -31.99
CA LYS A 73 29.63 2.10 -31.87
C LYS A 73 28.14 2.01 -31.61
N ARG A 74 27.54 3.11 -31.14
CA ARG A 74 26.07 3.18 -30.92
C ARG A 74 25.27 2.89 -32.20
N SER A 75 25.79 3.22 -33.38
CA SER A 75 25.18 2.86 -34.66
C SER A 75 25.04 1.35 -34.84
N ASP A 76 25.94 0.58 -34.26
CA ASP A 76 26.05 -0.86 -34.51
C ASP A 76 25.07 -1.65 -33.65
N LEU A 77 24.43 -1.00 -32.68
CA LEU A 77 23.32 -1.55 -31.91
C LEU A 77 21.95 -1.40 -32.59
N VAL A 78 21.87 -0.66 -33.71
CA VAL A 78 20.62 -0.44 -34.43
C VAL A 78 19.93 -1.74 -34.87
N PRO A 79 20.63 -2.78 -35.35
CA PRO A 79 20.00 -4.06 -35.71
C PRO A 79 19.35 -4.77 -34.51
N PHE A 80 19.91 -4.62 -33.30
CA PHE A 80 19.43 -5.31 -32.11
C PHE A 80 18.34 -4.50 -31.39
N ILE A 81 18.49 -3.18 -31.34
CA ILE A 81 17.64 -2.30 -30.53
C ILE A 81 16.60 -1.54 -31.37
N GLY A 82 16.92 -1.19 -32.63
CA GLY A 82 16.09 -0.38 -33.51
C GLY A 82 16.71 0.98 -33.81
N SER A 83 15.90 2.04 -33.99
CA SER A 83 16.42 3.33 -34.47
C SER A 83 17.54 3.93 -33.59
N PRO A 84 18.44 4.78 -34.14
CA PRO A 84 19.51 5.42 -33.38
C PRO A 84 19.04 6.20 -32.14
N SER A 85 17.84 6.80 -32.23
CA SER A 85 17.19 7.45 -31.08
C SER A 85 16.84 6.44 -29.98
N LYS A 86 16.32 5.25 -30.32
CA LYS A 86 16.05 4.17 -29.35
C LYS A 86 17.33 3.64 -28.72
N VAL A 87 18.40 3.48 -29.50
CA VAL A 87 19.71 3.06 -28.97
C VAL A 87 20.20 4.07 -27.92
N SER A 88 20.13 5.37 -28.24
CA SER A 88 20.54 6.42 -27.32
C SER A 88 19.67 6.45 -26.05
N GLU A 89 18.36 6.31 -26.19
CA GLU A 89 17.42 6.25 -25.05
C GLU A 89 17.68 5.03 -24.15
N ILE A 90 18.01 3.87 -24.73
CA ILE A 90 18.30 2.66 -23.97
C ILE A 90 19.67 2.73 -23.28
N LEU A 91 20.73 3.14 -23.99
CA LEU A 91 22.07 3.27 -23.40
C LEU A 91 22.15 4.36 -22.32
N SER A 92 21.23 5.33 -22.35
CA SER A 92 21.08 6.37 -21.32
C SER A 92 20.08 6.01 -20.22
N GLY A 93 19.46 4.81 -20.28
CA GLY A 93 18.49 4.36 -19.28
C GLY A 93 17.12 5.07 -19.33
N LYS A 94 16.89 5.94 -20.32
CA LYS A 94 15.59 6.63 -20.53
C LYS A 94 14.49 5.69 -21.01
N ARG A 95 14.86 4.53 -21.56
CA ARG A 95 13.96 3.52 -22.10
C ARG A 95 14.48 2.13 -21.76
N GLN A 96 13.58 1.24 -21.33
CA GLN A 96 13.92 -0.16 -21.05
C GLN A 96 13.98 -0.99 -22.34
N LEU A 97 14.71 -2.11 -22.26
CA LEU A 97 14.75 -3.13 -23.31
C LEU A 97 13.39 -3.83 -23.38
N SER A 98 12.82 -3.99 -24.58
CA SER A 98 11.68 -4.89 -24.76
C SER A 98 12.16 -6.33 -24.87
N LEU A 99 11.29 -7.31 -24.61
CA LEU A 99 11.60 -8.74 -24.77
C LEU A 99 12.14 -9.08 -26.17
N SER A 100 11.63 -8.41 -27.20
CA SER A 100 12.14 -8.56 -28.57
C SER A 100 13.54 -7.96 -28.77
N MET A 101 13.91 -6.89 -28.05
CA MET A 101 15.28 -6.36 -28.06
C MET A 101 16.21 -7.29 -27.28
N MET A 102 15.77 -7.80 -26.13
CA MET A 102 16.55 -8.74 -25.32
C MET A 102 16.89 -10.01 -26.10
N ARG A 103 15.90 -10.60 -26.80
CA ARG A 103 16.14 -11.76 -27.68
C ARG A 103 17.17 -11.45 -28.77
N ARG A 104 17.05 -10.31 -29.45
CA ARG A 104 18.02 -9.92 -30.49
C ARG A 104 19.42 -9.61 -29.94
N LEU A 105 19.51 -9.06 -28.72
CA LEU A 105 20.78 -8.81 -28.05
C LEU A 105 21.43 -10.12 -27.57
N ASN A 106 20.63 -11.07 -27.09
CA ASN A 106 21.09 -12.41 -26.75
C ASN A 106 21.59 -13.15 -28.00
N GLU A 107 20.75 -13.27 -29.04
CA GLU A 107 21.09 -13.97 -30.28
C GLU A 107 22.24 -13.30 -31.04
N GLY A 108 22.29 -11.96 -31.04
CA GLY A 108 23.21 -11.18 -31.87
C GLY A 108 24.51 -10.77 -31.19
N LEU A 109 24.49 -10.51 -29.88
CA LEU A 109 25.66 -10.08 -29.11
C LEU A 109 26.09 -11.11 -28.06
N ASN A 110 25.35 -12.22 -27.91
CA ASN A 110 25.60 -13.28 -26.95
C ASN A 110 25.62 -12.79 -25.49
N ILE A 111 24.80 -11.77 -25.19
CA ILE A 111 24.61 -11.30 -23.81
C ILE A 111 23.61 -12.25 -23.14
N PRO A 112 23.94 -12.88 -21.98
CA PRO A 112 23.05 -13.81 -21.32
C PRO A 112 21.66 -13.20 -21.05
N ALA A 113 20.61 -13.99 -21.29
CA ALA A 113 19.24 -13.53 -21.14
C ALA A 113 18.95 -13.07 -19.69
N GLU A 114 19.51 -13.79 -18.71
CA GLU A 114 19.43 -13.47 -17.28
C GLU A 114 19.97 -12.07 -16.96
N VAL A 115 21.12 -11.70 -17.54
CA VAL A 115 21.73 -10.36 -17.42
C VAL A 115 20.86 -9.29 -18.09
N LEU A 116 20.22 -9.61 -19.22
CA LEU A 116 19.33 -8.68 -19.94
C LEU A 116 17.96 -8.50 -19.25
N MET A 117 17.52 -9.51 -18.51
CA MET A 117 16.22 -9.59 -17.84
C MET A 117 16.23 -9.00 -16.42
N LYS A 118 17.41 -8.73 -15.85
CA LYS A 118 17.58 -7.99 -14.61
C LYS A 118 16.88 -6.63 -14.68
N GLU A 119 15.76 -6.49 -13.97
CA GLU A 119 15.07 -5.22 -13.86
C GLU A 119 15.94 -4.28 -13.03
N ARG A 120 16.19 -3.08 -13.57
CA ARG A 120 16.85 -2.04 -12.82
C ARG A 120 15.92 -1.62 -11.67
N GLN A 121 16.27 -2.02 -10.47
CA GLN A 121 15.73 -1.46 -9.23
C GLN A 121 15.95 0.05 -9.28
N LYS A 122 14.88 0.83 -9.20
CA LYS A 122 14.93 2.30 -9.36
C LYS A 122 15.46 2.91 -8.07
N GLU A 123 16.76 3.12 -8.00
CA GLU A 123 17.40 3.95 -6.99
C GLU A 123 16.73 5.33 -6.93
N ILE A 124 16.62 5.88 -5.72
CA ILE A 124 16.29 7.29 -5.50
C ILE A 124 17.41 8.10 -6.19
N PRO A 125 17.11 9.16 -6.96
CA PRO A 125 18.18 9.96 -7.54
C PRO A 125 19.07 10.50 -6.42
N GLU A 126 20.39 10.30 -6.53
CA GLU A 126 21.35 10.94 -5.64
C GLU A 126 21.09 12.46 -5.61
N GLU A 127 21.39 13.11 -4.48
CA GLU A 127 21.03 14.53 -4.25
C GLU A 127 21.57 15.47 -5.35
N THR A 128 22.66 15.07 -6.01
CA THR A 128 23.32 15.77 -7.13
C THR A 128 22.61 15.61 -8.49
N ASP A 129 21.73 14.63 -8.65
CA ASP A 129 21.08 14.26 -9.92
C ASP A 129 19.56 14.55 -9.97
N ILE A 130 19.02 15.18 -8.91
CA ILE A 130 17.58 15.46 -8.81
C ILE A 130 17.15 16.54 -9.81
N GLN A 131 16.22 16.20 -10.71
CA GLN A 131 15.56 17.19 -11.58
C GLN A 131 14.30 17.72 -10.91
N TRP A 132 14.43 18.77 -10.10
CA TRP A 132 13.36 19.37 -9.29
C TRP A 132 12.07 19.69 -10.08
N SER A 133 12.22 20.08 -11.34
CA SER A 133 11.09 20.40 -12.23
C SER A 133 10.22 19.20 -12.62
N LYS A 134 10.70 17.96 -12.42
CA LYS A 134 9.95 16.73 -12.72
C LYS A 134 8.97 16.32 -11.61
N PHE A 135 9.07 16.90 -10.42
CA PHE A 135 8.06 16.66 -9.37
C PHE A 135 6.67 17.11 -9.83
N PRO A 136 5.59 16.44 -9.38
CA PRO A 136 4.22 16.78 -9.76
C PRO A 136 3.71 18.03 -9.03
N LEU A 137 4.50 19.12 -9.02
CA LEU A 137 4.32 20.33 -8.20
C LEU A 137 2.91 20.92 -8.31
N THR A 138 2.33 20.93 -9.51
CA THR A 138 0.96 21.41 -9.75
C THR A 138 -0.07 20.61 -8.94
N GLU A 139 0.09 19.29 -8.87
CA GLU A 139 -0.78 18.42 -8.08
C GLU A 139 -0.52 18.60 -6.58
N LEU A 140 0.75 18.69 -6.17
CA LEU A 140 1.13 18.89 -4.76
C LEU A 140 0.57 20.21 -4.21
N SER A 141 0.70 21.29 -4.97
CA SER A 141 0.16 22.62 -4.62
C SER A 141 -1.37 22.60 -4.53
N LYS A 142 -2.07 21.95 -5.47
CA LYS A 142 -3.54 21.79 -5.41
C LYS A 142 -4.01 21.00 -4.18
N ARG A 143 -3.19 20.08 -3.69
CA ARG A 143 -3.42 19.31 -2.46
C ARG A 143 -2.97 20.04 -1.19
N ASN A 144 -2.51 21.29 -1.31
CA ASN A 144 -2.04 22.14 -0.23
C ASN A 144 -0.83 21.55 0.54
N TRP A 145 0.13 20.97 -0.17
CA TRP A 145 1.36 20.43 0.44
C TRP A 145 2.44 21.47 0.75
N PHE A 146 2.28 22.68 0.18
CA PHE A 146 3.15 23.84 0.40
C PHE A 146 2.31 25.02 0.92
N PRO A 147 1.75 24.96 2.14
CA PRO A 147 0.89 26.02 2.66
C PRO A 147 1.60 27.38 2.79
N GLU A 148 2.93 27.37 2.94
CA GLU A 148 3.81 28.53 2.99
C GLU A 148 4.01 29.22 1.63
N PHE A 149 3.77 28.49 0.53
CA PHE A 149 4.00 29.02 -0.81
C PHE A 149 2.77 29.81 -1.32
N SER A 150 2.99 31.08 -1.65
CA SER A 150 2.02 31.91 -2.36
C SER A 150 2.60 32.36 -3.70
N GLY A 151 2.04 31.92 -4.82
CA GLY A 151 2.56 32.27 -6.14
C GLY A 151 1.82 31.63 -7.32
N THR A 152 2.27 31.96 -8.53
CA THR A 152 1.74 31.39 -9.79
C THR A 152 2.44 30.07 -10.14
N LEU A 153 1.87 29.29 -11.08
CA LEU A 153 2.48 28.01 -11.51
C LEU A 153 3.90 28.13 -12.08
N PRO A 154 4.28 29.19 -12.85
CA PRO A 154 5.67 29.39 -13.26
C PRO A 154 6.61 29.56 -12.07
N LYS A 155 6.23 30.42 -11.10
CA LYS A 155 6.99 30.59 -9.86
C LYS A 155 7.10 29.27 -9.09
N LEU A 156 6.04 28.48 -9.01
CA LEU A 156 6.08 27.18 -8.33
C LEU A 156 7.19 26.25 -8.88
N LYS A 157 7.48 26.31 -10.20
CA LYS A 157 8.57 25.54 -10.80
C LYS A 157 9.95 26.11 -10.51
N GLU A 158 10.08 27.43 -10.38
CA GLU A 158 11.33 28.10 -9.99
C GLU A 158 11.71 27.74 -8.55
N TYR A 159 10.73 27.68 -7.64
CA TYR A 159 10.92 27.29 -6.23
C TYR A 159 10.83 25.78 -5.99
N ALA A 160 10.88 24.95 -7.05
CA ALA A 160 10.70 23.50 -6.93
C ALA A 160 11.70 22.86 -5.96
N GLU A 161 12.95 23.31 -6.03
CA GLU A 161 14.04 22.87 -5.16
C GLU A 161 13.78 23.25 -3.71
N ASP A 162 13.57 24.54 -3.42
CA ASP A 162 13.32 25.05 -2.07
C ASP A 162 12.14 24.36 -1.37
N LEU A 163 11.11 23.99 -2.15
CA LEU A 163 9.91 23.35 -1.64
C LEU A 163 10.07 21.84 -1.42
N MET A 164 10.85 21.15 -2.26
CA MET A 164 10.99 19.70 -2.23
C MET A 164 12.22 19.22 -1.46
N ARG A 165 13.34 19.95 -1.51
CA ARG A 165 14.60 19.57 -0.86
C ARG A 165 14.43 19.28 0.63
N PRO A 166 13.80 20.14 1.46
CA PRO A 166 13.61 19.85 2.88
C PRO A 166 12.76 18.59 3.13
N LYS A 167 11.81 18.29 2.24
CA LYS A 167 10.94 17.12 2.33
C LYS A 167 11.68 15.83 1.96
N ILE A 168 12.54 15.89 0.95
CA ILE A 168 13.41 14.76 0.56
C ILE A 168 14.46 14.51 1.63
N GLU A 169 15.10 15.56 2.14
CA GLU A 169 16.02 15.43 3.28
C GLU A 169 15.32 14.80 4.49
N LEU A 170 14.06 15.17 4.77
CA LEU A 170 13.28 14.52 5.82
C LEU A 170 13.12 13.02 5.56
N LEU A 171 12.80 12.62 4.32
CA LEU A 171 12.70 11.21 3.94
C LEU A 171 14.05 10.49 4.13
N LEU A 172 15.13 11.01 3.55
CA LEU A 172 16.47 10.40 3.61
C LEU A 172 17.03 10.34 5.04
N LYS A 173 16.79 11.37 5.87
CA LYS A 173 17.21 11.40 7.28
C LYS A 173 16.43 10.43 8.17
N ASN A 174 15.28 9.94 7.72
CA ASN A 174 14.37 9.17 8.57
C ASN A 174 14.04 7.78 8.03
N CYS A 175 14.37 7.44 6.79
CA CYS A 175 14.15 6.12 6.22
C CYS A 175 15.45 5.55 5.67
N THR A 176 15.78 4.33 6.05
CA THR A 176 17.00 3.64 5.65
C THR A 176 16.88 2.98 4.28
N MET A 177 15.68 2.66 3.77
CA MET A 177 15.50 1.83 2.57
C MET A 177 14.26 2.18 1.73
N ILE A 178 14.33 1.84 0.43
CA ILE A 178 13.21 1.91 -0.53
C ILE A 178 12.09 0.96 -0.04
N PRO A 179 10.83 1.43 0.08
CA PRO A 179 9.74 0.59 0.54
C PRO A 179 9.47 -0.59 -0.40
N LEU A 180 9.14 -1.74 0.19
CA LEU A 180 8.35 -2.78 -0.45
C LEU A 180 7.03 -2.13 -0.90
N GLN A 181 6.88 -1.98 -2.21
CA GLN A 181 5.77 -1.26 -2.83
C GLN A 181 4.78 -2.26 -3.37
N ARG A 182 3.54 -2.25 -2.84
CA ARG A 182 2.46 -3.00 -3.43
C ARG A 182 2.01 -2.35 -4.73
N THR A 183 2.61 -2.82 -5.81
CA THR A 183 2.11 -2.69 -7.17
C THR A 183 1.44 -4.00 -7.51
N SER A 184 0.13 -4.00 -7.81
CA SER A 184 -0.58 -5.26 -8.11
C SER A 184 0.22 -6.14 -9.09
N SER A 185 0.24 -7.46 -8.87
CA SER A 185 0.94 -8.43 -9.74
C SER A 185 0.58 -8.29 -11.23
N ILE A 186 -0.60 -7.73 -11.53
CA ILE A 186 -1.05 -7.35 -12.88
C ILE A 186 -0.30 -6.11 -13.42
N ASN A 187 0.00 -5.12 -12.59
CA ASN A 187 0.77 -3.93 -12.97
C ASN A 187 2.28 -4.22 -13.07
N LEU A 188 2.81 -5.15 -12.25
CA LEU A 188 4.16 -5.73 -12.43
C LEU A 188 4.30 -6.42 -13.80
N ARG A 189 3.20 -7.00 -14.31
CA ARG A 189 3.11 -7.59 -15.65
C ARG A 189 2.72 -6.61 -16.77
N SER A 190 2.64 -5.30 -16.49
CA SER A 190 2.15 -4.29 -17.45
C SER A 190 3.24 -3.29 -17.83
N ASP A 191 3.24 -2.81 -19.08
CA ASP A 191 4.17 -1.78 -19.62
C ASP A 191 4.02 -0.37 -18.99
N LYS A 192 3.39 -0.23 -17.81
CA LYS A 192 3.12 1.06 -17.17
C LYS A 192 4.33 1.55 -16.39
N VAL A 193 4.97 2.60 -16.90
CA VAL A 193 6.10 3.26 -16.24
C VAL A 193 5.63 4.03 -15.00
N ILE A 194 6.07 3.58 -13.81
CA ILE A 194 5.93 4.33 -12.55
C ILE A 194 6.81 5.59 -12.62
N ASP A 195 6.22 6.75 -12.32
CA ASP A 195 6.94 8.01 -12.20
C ASP A 195 7.61 8.14 -10.82
N LEU A 196 8.94 8.06 -10.82
CA LEU A 196 9.77 8.08 -9.61
C LEU A 196 9.63 9.38 -8.82
N TYR A 197 9.50 10.53 -9.48
CA TYR A 197 9.34 11.81 -8.79
C TYR A 197 8.01 11.90 -8.05
N SER A 198 6.94 11.39 -8.66
CA SER A 198 5.63 11.27 -8.01
C SER A 198 5.66 10.27 -6.85
N LEU A 199 6.39 9.17 -6.98
CA LEU A 199 6.54 8.19 -5.89
C LEU A 199 7.30 8.77 -4.70
N VAL A 200 8.45 9.41 -4.93
CA VAL A 200 9.26 10.06 -3.89
C VAL A 200 8.44 11.15 -3.20
N ALA A 201 7.72 12.00 -3.96
CA ALA A 201 6.83 12.99 -3.36
C ALA A 201 5.74 12.35 -2.47
N TRP A 202 5.16 11.23 -2.91
CA TRP A 202 4.18 10.52 -2.10
C TRP A 202 4.78 9.96 -0.80
N GLN A 203 5.99 9.37 -0.87
CA GLN A 203 6.71 8.85 0.29
C GLN A 203 7.07 9.95 1.30
N THR A 204 7.57 11.11 0.83
CA THR A 204 7.88 12.23 1.73
C THR A 204 6.63 12.66 2.50
N ARG A 205 5.46 12.72 1.82
CA ARG A 205 4.20 13.05 2.48
C ARG A 205 3.75 12.01 3.50
N VAL A 206 3.96 10.73 3.21
CA VAL A 206 3.67 9.63 4.15
C VAL A 206 4.50 9.79 5.42
N VAL A 207 5.81 10.04 5.29
CA VAL A 207 6.71 10.25 6.43
C VAL A 207 6.34 11.50 7.21
N GLU A 208 6.04 12.63 6.54
CA GLU A 208 5.55 13.85 7.19
C GLU A 208 4.31 13.58 8.06
N LYS A 209 3.34 12.83 7.52
CA LYS A 209 2.11 12.48 8.24
C LYS A 209 2.39 11.54 9.41
N ALA A 210 3.26 10.54 9.23
CA ALA A 210 3.62 9.60 10.29
C ALA A 210 4.29 10.34 11.46
N LYS A 211 5.27 11.21 11.19
CA LYS A 211 5.97 12.00 12.23
C LYS A 211 5.06 13.01 12.95
N GLY A 212 3.95 13.42 12.32
CA GLY A 212 2.93 14.24 12.95
C GLY A 212 2.06 13.47 13.98
N ILE A 213 2.25 12.16 14.12
CA ILE A 213 1.46 11.28 14.99
C ILE A 213 2.41 10.69 16.03
N SER A 214 2.10 10.85 17.31
CA SER A 214 2.86 10.18 18.38
C SER A 214 2.28 8.79 18.64
N LEU A 215 3.15 7.78 18.64
CA LEU A 215 2.81 6.43 19.06
C LEU A 215 3.01 6.30 20.58
N GLU A 216 2.14 5.53 21.24
CA GLU A 216 2.19 5.35 22.69
C GLU A 216 3.29 4.37 23.12
N VAL A 217 3.69 3.48 22.21
CA VAL A 217 4.68 2.42 22.46
C VAL A 217 5.65 2.30 21.28
N PRO A 218 6.92 1.92 21.53
CA PRO A 218 7.85 1.57 20.47
C PRO A 218 7.45 0.24 19.80
N TYR A 219 7.84 0.08 18.54
CA TYR A 219 7.67 -1.19 17.83
C TYR A 219 8.55 -2.29 18.43
N SER A 220 8.00 -3.50 18.57
CA SER A 220 8.69 -4.64 19.19
C SER A 220 9.53 -5.48 18.21
N GLY A 221 9.79 -5.00 17.00
CA GLY A 221 10.59 -5.69 15.98
C GLY A 221 9.86 -6.81 15.22
N LYS A 222 8.84 -7.45 15.81
CA LYS A 222 8.06 -8.52 15.15
C LYS A 222 6.56 -8.36 15.34
N ILE A 223 5.81 -8.56 14.27
CA ILE A 223 4.35 -8.72 14.32
C ILE A 223 4.02 -10.19 14.54
N ALA A 224 3.18 -10.49 15.52
CA ALA A 224 2.66 -11.85 15.71
C ALA A 224 1.52 -12.14 14.72
N LYS A 225 1.44 -13.38 14.24
CA LYS A 225 0.30 -13.88 13.44
C LYS A 225 -1.06 -13.67 14.14
N ALA A 226 -1.07 -13.63 15.47
CA ALA A 226 -2.26 -13.32 16.26
C ALA A 226 -2.79 -11.89 16.00
N LEU A 227 -1.89 -10.90 15.86
CA LEU A 227 -2.26 -9.53 15.54
C LEU A 227 -2.90 -9.43 14.14
N LEU A 228 -2.34 -10.14 13.14
CA LEU A 228 -2.92 -10.20 11.79
C LEU A 228 -4.36 -10.71 11.81
N LYS A 229 -4.62 -11.80 12.56
CA LYS A 229 -5.98 -12.35 12.73
C LYS A 229 -6.89 -11.40 13.49
N GLN A 230 -6.38 -10.71 14.51
CA GLN A 230 -7.14 -9.71 15.24
C GLN A 230 -7.57 -8.57 14.30
N ILE A 231 -6.66 -8.02 13.50
CA ILE A 231 -6.99 -6.97 12.52
C ILE A 231 -8.01 -7.48 11.49
N ALA A 232 -7.85 -8.69 10.96
CA ALA A 232 -8.81 -9.28 10.01
C ALA A 232 -10.21 -9.47 10.60
N SER A 233 -10.31 -9.77 11.91
CA SER A 233 -11.61 -9.89 12.60
C SER A 233 -12.38 -8.57 12.68
N LEU A 234 -11.69 -7.42 12.55
CA LEU A 234 -12.32 -6.09 12.56
C LEU A 234 -13.10 -5.79 11.28
N THR A 235 -12.97 -6.62 10.24
CA THR A 235 -13.69 -6.41 8.97
C THR A 235 -15.20 -6.29 9.18
N VAL A 236 -15.77 -7.02 10.14
CA VAL A 236 -17.21 -7.01 10.44
C VAL A 236 -17.73 -5.69 11.04
N LEU A 237 -16.84 -4.81 11.48
CA LEU A 237 -17.20 -3.55 12.14
C LEU A 237 -17.28 -2.40 11.12
N ASP A 238 -18.32 -1.57 11.23
CA ASP A 238 -18.48 -0.38 10.38
C ASP A 238 -17.29 0.59 10.51
N GLU A 239 -16.79 0.78 11.74
CA GLU A 239 -15.60 1.60 12.05
C GLU A 239 -14.30 0.76 12.11
N GLY A 240 -14.34 -0.48 11.60
CA GLY A 240 -13.21 -1.40 11.60
C GLY A 240 -11.88 -0.81 11.08
N PRO A 241 -11.86 -0.05 9.98
CA PRO A 241 -10.64 0.62 9.50
C PRO A 241 -9.99 1.56 10.52
N LEU A 242 -10.79 2.29 11.31
CA LEU A 242 -10.28 3.16 12.37
C LEU A 242 -9.81 2.33 13.57
N ALA A 243 -10.59 1.32 13.97
CA ALA A 243 -10.18 0.41 15.04
C ALA A 243 -8.86 -0.31 14.72
N ALA A 244 -8.65 -0.70 13.46
CA ALA A 244 -7.41 -1.29 12.99
C ALA A 244 -6.23 -0.33 13.18
N ARG A 245 -6.40 0.95 12.80
CA ARG A 245 -5.39 1.99 13.04
C ARG A 245 -5.04 2.12 14.52
N GLU A 246 -6.03 2.20 15.40
CA GLU A 246 -5.79 2.34 16.84
C GLU A 246 -5.05 1.12 17.41
N ILE A 247 -5.38 -0.09 16.95
CA ILE A 247 -4.65 -1.30 17.35
C ILE A 247 -3.20 -1.25 16.84
N LEU A 248 -2.96 -0.82 15.61
CA LEU A 248 -1.61 -0.69 15.06
C LEU A 248 -0.79 0.36 15.83
N TYR A 249 -1.38 1.50 16.20
CA TYR A 249 -0.72 2.51 17.02
C TYR A 249 -0.32 1.97 18.40
N LYS A 250 -1.17 1.14 19.01
CA LYS A 250 -0.86 0.44 20.27
C LYS A 250 0.20 -0.66 20.14
N ASN A 251 0.64 -0.98 18.92
CA ASN A 251 1.72 -1.90 18.65
C ASN A 251 2.94 -1.20 18.03
N GLY A 252 2.99 0.14 18.08
CA GLY A 252 4.13 0.90 17.56
C GLY A 252 4.19 0.96 16.03
N ILE A 253 3.07 0.78 15.33
CA ILE A 253 3.02 0.77 13.86
C ILE A 253 2.18 1.94 13.37
N HIS A 254 2.75 2.82 12.54
CA HIS A 254 1.96 3.85 11.88
C HIS A 254 1.09 3.26 10.78
N LEU A 255 -0.21 3.59 10.76
CA LEU A 255 -1.06 3.46 9.58
C LEU A 255 -1.39 4.85 9.02
N VAL A 256 -0.90 5.13 7.82
CA VAL A 256 -1.08 6.39 7.09
C VAL A 256 -1.93 6.17 5.86
N VAL A 257 -2.90 7.06 5.62
CA VAL A 257 -3.66 7.10 4.38
C VAL A 257 -3.29 8.37 3.61
N GLU A 258 -2.72 8.20 2.43
CA GLU A 258 -2.39 9.28 1.51
C GLU A 258 -2.79 8.87 0.08
N PRO A 259 -3.77 9.56 -0.55
CA PRO A 259 -4.19 9.24 -1.91
C PRO A 259 -3.03 9.22 -2.90
N HIS A 260 -3.01 8.23 -3.79
CA HIS A 260 -1.95 8.10 -4.80
C HIS A 260 -1.76 9.39 -5.61
N LEU A 261 -0.52 9.71 -6.01
CA LEU A 261 -0.25 10.72 -7.04
C LEU A 261 -0.43 10.11 -8.44
N LYS A 262 -0.62 10.94 -9.47
CA LYS A 262 -0.72 10.42 -10.84
C LYS A 262 0.52 9.57 -11.19
N SER A 263 0.31 8.50 -11.95
CA SER A 263 1.39 7.63 -12.44
C SER A 263 2.23 6.91 -11.37
N THR A 264 1.76 6.83 -10.12
CA THR A 264 2.38 5.99 -9.08
C THR A 264 1.88 4.55 -9.12
N TYR A 265 0.62 4.32 -9.52
CA TYR A 265 -0.03 3.01 -9.63
C TYR A 265 -0.01 2.12 -8.35
N LEU A 266 0.29 2.72 -7.20
CA LEU A 266 0.47 2.07 -5.91
C LEU A 266 -0.86 1.84 -5.19
N ASP A 267 -1.03 0.68 -4.54
CA ASP A 267 -2.17 0.39 -3.65
C ASP A 267 -1.82 0.57 -2.16
N GLY A 268 -0.57 0.29 -1.80
CA GLY A 268 -0.01 0.47 -0.46
C GLY A 268 1.51 0.28 -0.46
N ALA A 269 2.14 0.56 0.68
CA ALA A 269 3.57 0.33 0.89
C ALA A 269 3.87 0.15 2.39
N VAL A 270 4.96 -0.56 2.67
CA VAL A 270 5.58 -0.63 4.01
C VAL A 270 6.93 0.10 3.97
N MET A 271 7.12 1.01 4.91
CA MET A 271 8.37 1.75 5.11
C MET A 271 8.88 1.53 6.54
N LEU A 272 10.19 1.52 6.73
CA LEU A 272 10.81 1.59 8.05
C LEU A 272 11.40 2.97 8.28
N LEU A 273 11.21 3.48 9.50
CA LEU A 273 11.97 4.61 9.99
C LEU A 273 13.34 4.13 10.54
N ASN A 274 14.30 5.05 10.61
CA ASN A 274 15.67 4.76 11.10
C ASN A 274 15.71 4.25 12.55
N ASP A 275 14.66 4.52 13.34
CA ASP A 275 14.50 4.00 14.70
C ASP A 275 13.81 2.63 14.75
N GLY A 276 13.60 1.98 13.60
CA GLY A 276 12.93 0.69 13.45
C GLY A 276 11.40 0.79 13.42
N THR A 277 10.81 1.98 13.55
CA THR A 277 9.35 2.15 13.56
C THR A 277 8.75 1.92 12.17
N PRO A 278 7.81 0.98 11.99
CA PRO A 278 7.18 0.74 10.70
C PRO A 278 6.05 1.72 10.39
N ILE A 279 5.94 2.07 9.11
CA ILE A 279 4.85 2.82 8.51
C ILE A 279 4.19 1.96 7.45
N ILE A 280 2.91 1.67 7.65
CA ILE A 280 2.02 1.11 6.63
C ILE A 280 1.27 2.26 6.00
N ALA A 281 1.44 2.43 4.69
CA ALA A 281 0.84 3.51 3.94
C ALA A 281 -0.12 2.97 2.89
N LEU A 282 -1.36 3.47 2.86
CA LEU A 282 -2.40 3.01 1.93
C LEU A 282 -2.88 4.15 1.03
N THR A 283 -2.99 3.88 -0.27
CA THR A 283 -3.37 4.91 -1.25
C THR A 283 -4.86 5.08 -1.46
N LEU A 284 -5.65 4.06 -1.08
CA LEU A 284 -7.08 3.97 -1.39
C LEU A 284 -7.39 4.20 -2.89
N ARG A 285 -6.51 3.80 -3.81
CA ARG A 285 -6.69 3.99 -5.26
C ARG A 285 -8.07 3.60 -5.79
N TYR A 286 -8.61 2.49 -5.33
CA TYR A 286 -9.96 2.04 -5.69
C TYR A 286 -11.06 2.57 -4.76
N ASN A 287 -10.69 3.08 -3.57
CA ASN A 287 -11.56 3.57 -2.50
C ASN A 287 -12.77 2.66 -2.24
N ARG A 288 -12.49 1.39 -1.91
CA ARG A 288 -13.47 0.36 -1.58
C ARG A 288 -13.02 -0.41 -0.34
N LEU A 289 -13.96 -0.90 0.47
CA LEU A 289 -13.64 -1.65 1.70
C LEU A 289 -12.91 -2.96 1.41
N ASP A 290 -13.29 -3.68 0.35
CA ASP A 290 -12.60 -4.92 -0.05
C ASP A 290 -11.11 -4.68 -0.30
N ASN A 291 -10.82 -3.61 -1.06
CA ASN A 291 -9.45 -3.26 -1.41
C ASN A 291 -8.68 -2.74 -0.21
N PHE A 292 -9.30 -1.92 0.66
CA PHE A 292 -8.66 -1.43 1.89
C PHE A 292 -8.19 -2.58 2.78
N TRP A 293 -9.08 -3.52 3.09
CA TRP A 293 -8.76 -4.65 3.97
C TRP A 293 -7.71 -5.56 3.37
N PHE A 294 -7.80 -5.84 2.07
CA PHE A 294 -6.79 -6.64 1.38
C PHE A 294 -5.44 -5.93 1.37
N SER A 295 -5.37 -4.63 1.01
CA SER A 295 -4.12 -3.87 1.07
C SER A 295 -3.52 -3.90 2.48
N LEU A 296 -4.32 -3.59 3.50
CA LEU A 296 -3.82 -3.50 4.87
C LEU A 296 -3.20 -4.81 5.35
N ILE A 297 -3.90 -5.93 5.16
CA ILE A 297 -3.39 -7.24 5.57
C ILE A 297 -2.18 -7.63 4.74
N HIS A 298 -2.15 -7.33 3.44
CA HIS A 298 -1.01 -7.58 2.57
C HIS A 298 0.24 -6.83 3.07
N GLU A 299 0.14 -5.52 3.33
CA GLU A 299 1.27 -4.75 3.89
C GLU A 299 1.71 -5.31 5.26
N LEU A 300 0.76 -5.68 6.11
CA LEU A 300 1.07 -6.30 7.39
C LEU A 300 1.76 -7.67 7.26
N VAL A 301 1.50 -8.42 6.19
CA VAL A 301 2.22 -9.67 5.89
C VAL A 301 3.67 -9.37 5.50
N HIS A 302 3.92 -8.34 4.69
CA HIS A 302 5.30 -7.91 4.41
C HIS A 302 6.04 -7.58 5.71
N LEU A 303 5.42 -6.80 6.58
CA LEU A 303 6.01 -6.48 7.87
C LEU A 303 6.19 -7.70 8.79
N HIS A 304 5.35 -8.73 8.66
CA HIS A 304 5.46 -9.95 9.45
C HIS A 304 6.53 -10.92 8.95
N LYS A 305 6.73 -11.00 7.63
CA LYS A 305 7.48 -12.10 6.98
C LYS A 305 8.70 -11.67 6.20
N HIS A 306 8.70 -10.45 5.68
CA HIS A 306 9.62 -10.00 4.63
C HIS A 306 10.46 -8.81 5.10
N LEU A 307 10.48 -8.54 6.40
CA LEU A 307 11.07 -7.33 6.96
C LEU A 307 11.76 -7.70 8.28
N ASP A 308 12.99 -8.21 8.17
CA ASP A 308 13.90 -8.51 9.29
C ASP A 308 15.10 -7.55 9.27
N GLU A 309 15.72 -7.29 10.43
CA GLU A 309 16.87 -6.35 10.58
C GLU A 309 18.12 -6.79 9.78
N GLU A 310 18.30 -8.08 9.50
CA GLU A 310 19.34 -8.61 8.59
C GLU A 310 18.88 -8.71 7.13
N ASN A 311 17.55 -8.73 6.90
CA ASN A 311 16.91 -8.73 5.58
C ASN A 311 16.22 -7.39 5.29
N SER A 312 16.81 -6.28 5.72
CA SER A 312 16.42 -4.97 5.21
C SER A 312 16.95 -4.84 3.79
N TYR A 313 16.55 -5.78 2.89
CA TYR A 313 17.07 -6.04 1.56
C TYR A 313 18.24 -5.14 1.23
N PHE A 314 19.46 -5.56 1.55
CA PHE A 314 20.63 -4.95 0.94
C PHE A 314 20.35 -4.96 -0.58
N PHE A 315 20.05 -3.79 -1.14
CA PHE A 315 20.06 -3.54 -2.59
C PHE A 315 21.52 -3.46 -3.04
N ASP A 316 22.35 -4.39 -2.59
CA ASP A 316 23.72 -4.56 -3.06
C ASP A 316 23.84 -5.90 -3.83
N ASP A 317 23.18 -6.99 -3.39
CA ASP A 317 23.26 -8.28 -4.11
C ASP A 317 22.07 -8.54 -5.04
N PHE A 318 22.40 -8.77 -6.31
CA PHE A 318 21.61 -8.34 -7.44
C PHE A 318 20.95 -9.55 -8.12
N GLU A 319 20.29 -10.43 -7.36
CA GLU A 319 19.52 -11.61 -7.83
C GLU A 319 17.98 -11.48 -7.65
N GLY A 320 17.48 -10.30 -7.27
CA GLY A 320 16.18 -10.15 -6.58
C GLY A 320 14.86 -9.99 -7.37
N THR A 321 14.76 -10.14 -8.70
CA THR A 321 13.46 -9.94 -9.38
C THR A 321 12.50 -11.12 -9.28
N GLU A 322 13.01 -12.36 -9.36
CA GLU A 322 12.20 -13.56 -9.10
C GLU A 322 11.75 -13.58 -7.63
N ASN A 323 12.66 -13.21 -6.71
CA ASN A 323 12.37 -13.13 -5.29
C ASN A 323 11.25 -12.11 -4.98
N LEU A 324 11.25 -10.91 -5.59
CA LEU A 324 10.19 -9.91 -5.37
C LEU A 324 8.80 -10.38 -5.86
N LEU A 325 8.73 -11.06 -7.00
CA LEU A 325 7.48 -11.64 -7.49
C LEU A 325 6.99 -12.76 -6.56
N GLU A 326 7.90 -13.59 -6.06
CA GLU A 326 7.58 -14.65 -5.10
C GLU A 326 7.09 -14.07 -3.76
N ILE A 327 7.75 -13.04 -3.25
CA ILE A 327 7.37 -12.30 -2.04
C ILE A 327 5.97 -11.69 -2.18
N GLU A 328 5.66 -11.04 -3.31
CA GLU A 328 4.34 -10.45 -3.58
C GLU A 328 3.25 -11.53 -3.72
N VAL A 329 3.55 -12.63 -4.43
CA VAL A 329 2.64 -13.78 -4.55
C VAL A 329 2.41 -14.44 -3.18
N GLU A 330 3.44 -14.54 -2.37
CA GLU A 330 3.38 -15.05 -1.01
C GLU A 330 2.54 -14.14 -0.10
N ALA A 331 2.76 -12.83 -0.17
CA ALA A 331 1.98 -11.83 0.56
C ALA A 331 0.50 -11.88 0.18
N ASP A 332 0.18 -11.92 -1.12
CA ASP A 332 -1.18 -12.06 -1.63
C ASP A 332 -1.86 -13.35 -1.15
N LYS A 333 -1.13 -14.47 -1.19
CA LYS A 333 -1.63 -15.77 -0.71
C LYS A 333 -1.92 -15.73 0.80
N HIS A 334 -1.01 -15.19 1.60
CA HIS A 334 -1.19 -15.08 3.05
C HIS A 334 -2.30 -14.11 3.42
N ALA A 335 -2.38 -12.95 2.77
CA ALA A 335 -3.44 -11.99 3.00
C ALA A 335 -4.82 -12.58 2.69
N GLY A 336 -4.92 -13.30 1.57
CA GLY A 336 -6.11 -14.07 1.20
C GLY A 336 -6.49 -15.09 2.27
N GLU A 337 -5.54 -15.88 2.75
CA GLU A 337 -5.77 -16.92 3.78
C GLU A 337 -6.16 -16.34 5.15
N ILE A 338 -5.59 -15.19 5.52
CA ILE A 338 -5.91 -14.49 6.79
C ILE A 338 -7.32 -13.92 6.74
N LEU A 339 -7.73 -13.32 5.61
CA LEU A 339 -9.05 -12.71 5.47
C LEU A 339 -10.16 -13.77 5.30
N ILE A 340 -9.97 -14.72 4.39
CA ILE A 340 -10.93 -15.80 4.14
C ILE A 340 -10.13 -17.09 3.87
N PRO A 341 -10.01 -17.98 4.88
CA PRO A 341 -9.28 -19.24 4.73
C PRO A 341 -9.78 -20.08 3.56
N LYS A 342 -8.87 -20.65 2.77
CA LYS A 342 -9.23 -21.46 1.59
C LYS A 342 -10.12 -22.66 1.95
N SER A 343 -9.91 -23.27 3.10
CA SER A 343 -10.73 -24.40 3.58
C SER A 343 -12.19 -24.02 3.78
N SER A 344 -12.43 -22.89 4.44
CA SER A 344 -13.78 -22.34 4.66
C SER A 344 -14.40 -21.88 3.35
N TRP A 345 -13.60 -21.24 2.49
CA TRP A 345 -14.07 -20.77 1.19
C TRP A 345 -14.44 -21.90 0.25
N SER A 346 -13.68 -22.98 0.18
CA SER A 346 -13.88 -24.05 -0.81
C SER A 346 -15.21 -24.77 -0.64
N ILE A 347 -15.64 -24.99 0.61
CA ILE A 347 -16.94 -25.58 0.96
C ILE A 347 -18.05 -24.67 0.43
N GLU A 348 -18.03 -23.40 0.82
CA GLU A 348 -19.07 -22.43 0.46
C GLU A 348 -19.08 -22.07 -1.03
N ARG A 349 -17.91 -22.07 -1.66
CA ARG A 349 -17.69 -21.78 -3.08
C ARG A 349 -18.50 -22.74 -3.95
N SER A 350 -18.45 -24.05 -3.66
CA SER A 350 -19.17 -25.07 -4.43
C SER A 350 -20.69 -24.83 -4.44
N ILE A 351 -21.24 -24.49 -3.27
CA ILE A 351 -22.65 -24.17 -3.09
C ILE A 351 -23.00 -22.89 -3.86
N TYR A 352 -22.19 -21.85 -3.72
CA TYR A 352 -22.44 -20.55 -4.32
C TYR A 352 -22.43 -20.54 -5.86
N TYR A 353 -21.44 -21.19 -6.50
CA TYR A 353 -21.37 -21.21 -7.97
C TYR A 353 -22.47 -22.05 -8.61
N SER A 354 -23.06 -22.98 -7.86
CA SER A 354 -24.19 -23.79 -8.33
C SER A 354 -25.51 -23.02 -8.37
N THR A 355 -25.72 -22.06 -7.45
CA THR A 355 -26.99 -21.34 -7.32
C THR A 355 -26.97 -19.90 -7.85
N ARG A 356 -25.78 -19.33 -8.11
CA ARG A 356 -25.59 -17.90 -8.48
C ARG A 356 -26.33 -16.97 -7.51
N GLY A 357 -25.98 -17.08 -6.23
CA GLY A 357 -26.78 -16.53 -5.14
C GLY A 357 -27.13 -15.03 -5.19
N THR A 358 -28.20 -14.67 -4.50
CA THR A 358 -28.74 -13.33 -4.32
C THR A 358 -27.86 -12.45 -3.41
N PHE A 359 -28.14 -11.15 -3.36
CA PHE A 359 -27.43 -10.23 -2.45
C PHE A 359 -27.56 -10.62 -0.97
N ASP A 360 -28.70 -11.19 -0.56
CA ASP A 360 -28.91 -11.56 0.83
C ASP A 360 -28.21 -12.88 1.18
N GLU A 361 -28.10 -13.81 0.23
CA GLU A 361 -27.27 -15.01 0.39
C GLU A 361 -25.78 -14.65 0.52
N ILE A 362 -25.28 -13.66 -0.24
CA ILE A 362 -23.91 -13.14 -0.05
C ILE A 362 -23.72 -12.56 1.35
N LYS A 363 -24.69 -11.80 1.87
CA LYS A 363 -24.60 -11.26 3.24
C LYS A 363 -24.65 -12.36 4.30
N GLN A 364 -25.50 -13.37 4.12
CA GLN A 364 -25.60 -14.52 5.03
C GLN A 364 -24.30 -15.31 5.04
N LEU A 365 -23.71 -15.55 3.87
CA LEU A 365 -22.44 -16.22 3.74
C LEU A 365 -21.31 -15.41 4.39
N ALA A 366 -21.27 -14.09 4.18
CA ALA A 366 -20.30 -13.22 4.84
C ALA A 366 -20.40 -13.29 6.36
N ARG A 367 -21.63 -13.33 6.92
CA ARG A 367 -21.85 -13.55 8.36
C ARG A 367 -21.35 -14.91 8.82
N LYS A 368 -21.60 -15.97 8.07
CA LYS A 368 -21.11 -17.34 8.37
C LYS A 368 -19.59 -17.41 8.40
N LEU A 369 -18.93 -16.71 7.46
CA LEU A 369 -17.48 -16.58 7.38
C LEU A 369 -16.91 -15.52 8.34
N ASN A 370 -17.76 -14.83 9.10
CA ASN A 370 -17.41 -13.75 10.02
C ASN A 370 -16.54 -12.64 9.37
N VAL A 371 -16.94 -12.20 8.18
CA VAL A 371 -16.26 -11.14 7.41
C VAL A 371 -17.28 -10.13 6.88
N HIS A 372 -16.82 -8.92 6.54
CA HIS A 372 -17.68 -7.96 5.84
C HIS A 372 -18.10 -8.49 4.46
N PRO A 373 -19.34 -8.23 3.99
CA PRO A 373 -19.76 -8.59 2.63
C PRO A 373 -18.84 -8.07 1.53
N ALA A 374 -18.24 -6.89 1.73
CA ALA A 374 -17.26 -6.33 0.78
C ALA A 374 -16.04 -7.25 0.60
N VAL A 375 -15.47 -7.76 1.69
CA VAL A 375 -14.27 -8.63 1.66
C VAL A 375 -14.59 -9.93 0.92
N LEU A 376 -15.76 -10.52 1.20
CA LEU A 376 -16.25 -11.69 0.48
C LEU A 376 -16.43 -11.42 -1.02
N VAL A 377 -17.04 -10.29 -1.39
CA VAL A 377 -17.22 -9.92 -2.81
C VAL A 377 -15.89 -9.66 -3.49
N GLY A 378 -14.92 -9.04 -2.80
CA GLY A 378 -13.55 -8.88 -3.32
C GLY A 378 -12.89 -10.23 -3.62
N ARG A 379 -13.05 -11.22 -2.73
CA ARG A 379 -12.59 -12.60 -2.95
C ARG A 379 -13.27 -13.25 -4.16
N ILE A 380 -14.60 -13.08 -4.30
CA ILE A 380 -15.35 -13.59 -5.46
C ILE A 380 -14.86 -12.95 -6.76
N HIS A 381 -14.62 -11.63 -6.78
CA HIS A 381 -14.09 -10.91 -7.94
C HIS A 381 -12.73 -11.44 -8.35
N HIS A 382 -11.83 -11.62 -7.40
CA HIS A 382 -10.51 -12.17 -7.63
C HIS A 382 -10.57 -13.60 -8.21
N ASP A 383 -11.36 -14.49 -7.61
CA ASP A 383 -11.39 -15.91 -8.00
C ASP A 383 -12.20 -16.17 -9.28
N SER A 384 -13.16 -15.31 -9.62
CA SER A 384 -14.02 -15.47 -10.82
C SER A 384 -13.57 -14.66 -12.03
N GLY A 385 -12.84 -13.55 -11.83
CA GLY A 385 -12.61 -12.53 -12.86
C GLY A 385 -13.87 -11.74 -13.27
N ASP A 386 -15.04 -11.97 -12.65
CA ASP A 386 -16.29 -11.25 -12.93
C ASP A 386 -16.50 -10.10 -11.95
N PHE A 387 -15.90 -8.95 -12.29
CA PHE A 387 -15.93 -7.73 -11.47
C PHE A 387 -17.28 -7.00 -11.47
N ARG A 388 -18.30 -7.47 -12.21
CA ARG A 388 -19.60 -6.78 -12.30
C ARG A 388 -20.56 -7.20 -11.19
N ARG A 389 -20.43 -8.42 -10.68
CA ARG A 389 -21.35 -9.00 -9.69
C ARG A 389 -21.23 -8.33 -8.34
N TYR A 390 -22.34 -8.04 -7.68
CA TYR A 390 -22.39 -7.48 -6.32
C TYR A 390 -21.52 -6.25 -6.06
N HIS A 391 -21.13 -5.50 -7.10
CA HIS A 391 -20.26 -4.34 -6.97
C HIS A 391 -20.79 -3.29 -5.96
N ARG A 392 -22.11 -3.29 -5.73
CA ARG A 392 -22.79 -2.46 -4.72
C ARG A 392 -22.41 -2.81 -3.27
N LEU A 393 -21.92 -4.01 -3.01
CA LEU A 393 -21.49 -4.48 -1.69
C LEU A 393 -20.01 -4.22 -1.40
N LEU A 394 -19.23 -3.69 -2.35
CA LEU A 394 -17.78 -3.44 -2.17
C LEU A 394 -17.45 -2.32 -1.18
N GLY A 395 -18.45 -1.58 -0.69
CA GLY A 395 -18.24 -0.47 0.25
C GLY A 395 -17.47 0.70 -0.36
N LYS A 396 -17.83 1.10 -1.58
CA LYS A 396 -17.20 2.21 -2.29
C LYS A 396 -17.36 3.52 -1.52
N GLY A 397 -16.28 4.30 -1.37
CA GLY A 397 -16.29 5.60 -0.69
C GLY A 397 -15.97 5.53 0.81
N ILE A 398 -16.31 4.41 1.45
CA ILE A 398 -16.29 4.27 2.92
C ILE A 398 -14.89 4.49 3.52
N PRO A 399 -13.80 3.88 3.02
CA PRO A 399 -12.47 4.11 3.61
C PRO A 399 -12.11 5.60 3.63
N GLN A 400 -12.25 6.30 2.50
CA GLN A 400 -11.93 7.73 2.44
C GLN A 400 -12.79 8.56 3.38
N GLU A 401 -14.09 8.25 3.52
CA GLU A 401 -14.97 8.95 4.46
C GLU A 401 -14.49 8.80 5.92
N LEU A 402 -14.13 7.57 6.34
CA LEU A 402 -13.62 7.30 7.69
C LEU A 402 -12.32 8.05 7.98
N PHE A 403 -11.35 8.00 7.06
CA PHE A 403 -10.05 8.64 7.28
C PHE A 403 -10.10 10.16 7.10
N SER A 404 -11.01 10.71 6.30
CA SER A 404 -11.19 12.16 6.15
C SER A 404 -11.84 12.83 7.36
N ASP A 405 -12.84 12.19 7.99
CA ASP A 405 -13.47 12.69 9.23
C ASP A 405 -12.51 12.59 10.44
N SER A 406 -11.54 11.67 10.41
CA SER A 406 -10.54 11.52 11.50
C SER A 406 -9.48 12.62 11.56
N SER A 407 -9.37 13.45 10.52
CA SER A 407 -8.45 14.59 10.44
C SER A 407 -8.82 15.76 11.35
N VAL A 408 -10.00 15.74 11.97
CA VAL A 408 -10.47 16.84 12.83
C VAL A 408 -10.04 16.67 14.29
N ASN A 409 -9.60 15.48 14.73
CA ASN A 409 -9.25 15.25 16.13
C ASN A 409 -7.78 14.90 16.41
N TYR A 410 -6.94 14.67 15.39
CA TYR A 410 -5.53 14.30 15.59
C TYR A 410 -4.51 15.41 15.28
N LEU A 411 -4.93 16.55 14.72
CA LEU A 411 -4.06 17.71 14.44
C LEU A 411 -4.18 18.86 15.46
N ILE A 412 -4.75 18.62 16.64
CA ILE A 412 -4.76 19.60 17.75
C ILE A 412 -4.20 18.95 19.01
N ARG A 413 -2.92 18.58 18.96
CA ARG A 413 -2.04 18.51 20.13
C ARG A 413 -0.68 19.12 19.76
N GLN A 414 -0.68 20.41 19.45
CA GLN A 414 0.49 21.25 19.69
C GLN A 414 0.11 22.32 20.72
N PRO A 415 0.90 22.52 21.79
CA PRO A 415 0.67 23.60 22.72
C PRO A 415 1.14 24.91 22.06
N ASN A 416 0.29 25.93 22.14
CA ASN A 416 0.54 27.33 21.78
C ASN A 416 0.64 27.64 20.28
N ILE A 417 -0.42 28.27 19.74
CA ILE A 417 -0.38 29.63 19.18
C ILE A 417 -1.81 30.18 19.19
N ILE A 418 -1.94 31.35 19.80
CA ILE A 418 -3.17 32.10 20.00
C ILE A 418 -3.48 32.98 18.76
N ASN A 419 -4.74 32.92 18.35
CA ASN A 419 -5.57 33.92 17.66
C ASN A 419 -5.43 34.25 16.15
N ASN A 420 -6.64 34.37 15.60
CA ASN A 420 -7.11 35.17 14.47
C ASN A 420 -6.83 34.65 13.04
N ARG A 421 -7.85 34.03 12.42
CA ARG A 421 -8.65 34.72 11.39
C ARG A 421 -9.88 33.91 10.93
N LYS A 422 -10.98 34.66 10.88
CA LYS A 422 -12.29 34.45 10.25
C LYS A 422 -12.38 33.39 9.13
N GLY A 423 -13.20 32.37 9.40
CA GLY A 423 -14.30 31.90 8.57
C GLY A 423 -14.06 31.60 7.09
N THR A 424 -13.80 30.34 6.78
CA THR A 424 -14.03 29.77 5.44
C THR A 424 -15.04 28.62 5.57
N LYS A 425 -16.17 28.75 4.87
CA LYS A 425 -17.33 27.83 4.90
C LYS A 425 -16.93 26.42 4.44
N MET A 426 -16.66 25.54 5.39
CA MET A 426 -16.61 24.10 5.19
C MET A 426 -18.04 23.61 4.88
N GLY A 427 -18.24 22.96 3.73
CA GLY A 427 -19.55 22.47 3.31
C GLY A 427 -20.14 21.55 4.38
N ARG A 428 -21.12 22.05 5.14
CA ARG A 428 -21.76 21.30 6.23
C ARG A 428 -22.33 19.99 5.70
N MET A 429 -21.75 18.87 6.10
CA MET A 429 -22.18 17.53 5.68
C MET A 429 -23.65 17.28 6.05
N ARG A 430 -24.42 16.80 5.07
CA ARG A 430 -25.85 16.49 5.21
C ARG A 430 -26.07 15.03 5.62
N LYS A 431 -25.65 14.67 6.84
CA LYS A 431 -25.73 13.29 7.39
C LYS A 431 -26.88 13.08 8.40
N THR A 432 -27.68 14.11 8.71
CA THR A 432 -28.71 14.03 9.76
C THR A 432 -30.10 13.82 9.17
N ILE A 433 -30.75 12.73 9.56
CA ILE A 433 -32.11 12.33 9.20
C ILE A 433 -33.08 12.95 10.21
N ARG A 434 -34.17 13.52 9.69
CA ARG A 434 -35.32 13.98 10.47
C ARG A 434 -36.40 12.91 10.37
N TYR A 435 -37.07 12.58 11.45
CA TYR A 435 -38.10 11.54 11.45
C TYR A 435 -39.20 11.80 12.46
N LYS A 436 -40.32 11.08 12.29
CA LYS A 436 -41.43 11.04 13.23
C LYS A 436 -41.80 9.60 13.58
N LEU A 437 -42.25 9.37 14.80
CA LEU A 437 -42.94 8.14 15.20
C LEU A 437 -44.45 8.38 15.17
N TYR A 438 -45.21 7.39 14.71
CA TYR A 438 -46.66 7.42 14.71
C TYR A 438 -47.23 6.26 15.52
N ASP A 439 -48.31 6.51 16.25
CA ASP A 439 -49.20 5.50 16.84
C ASP A 439 -50.55 5.60 16.13
N GLY A 440 -50.78 4.72 15.16
CA GLY A 440 -51.88 4.83 14.20
C GLY A 440 -51.75 6.08 13.33
N ARG A 441 -52.71 7.01 13.43
CA ARG A 441 -52.71 8.29 12.70
C ARG A 441 -52.07 9.45 13.48
N LYS A 442 -51.70 9.26 14.75
CA LYS A 442 -51.19 10.31 15.62
C LYS A 442 -49.66 10.28 15.62
N ASP A 443 -49.00 11.40 15.36
CA ASP A 443 -47.56 11.53 15.60
C ASP A 443 -47.27 11.69 17.10
N VAL A 444 -46.42 10.81 17.61
CA VAL A 444 -46.12 10.66 19.05
C VAL A 444 -44.69 11.03 19.41
N TYR A 445 -43.81 11.20 18.42
CA TYR A 445 -42.44 11.65 18.62
C TYR A 445 -41.86 12.32 17.36
N HIS A 446 -41.14 13.42 17.50
CA HIS A 446 -40.34 14.06 16.45
C HIS A 446 -38.88 14.01 16.85
N GLY A 447 -38.00 13.62 15.93
CA GLY A 447 -36.59 13.51 16.27
C GLY A 447 -35.63 13.65 15.10
N ILE A 448 -34.36 13.78 15.47
CA ILE A 448 -33.24 13.73 14.53
C ILE A 448 -32.30 12.57 14.86
N THR A 449 -31.69 11.97 13.84
CA THR A 449 -30.73 10.87 14.02
C THR A 449 -29.76 10.80 12.84
N LYS A 450 -28.59 10.18 13.02
CA LYS A 450 -27.70 9.81 11.90
C LYS A 450 -28.03 8.41 11.35
N ASN A 451 -28.74 7.58 12.11
CA ASN A 451 -29.14 6.22 11.74
C ASN A 451 -30.57 5.96 12.23
N LEU A 452 -31.50 5.74 11.29
CA LEU A 452 -32.92 5.59 11.60
C LEU A 452 -33.25 4.23 12.21
N GLU A 453 -32.65 3.15 11.69
CA GLU A 453 -32.86 1.76 12.15
C GLU A 453 -32.39 1.58 13.59
N ARG A 454 -31.18 2.06 13.91
CA ARG A 454 -30.67 2.03 15.30
C ARG A 454 -31.60 2.80 16.25
N ARG A 455 -32.10 3.96 15.80
CA ARG A 455 -32.92 4.83 16.64
C ARG A 455 -34.33 4.25 16.86
N GLU A 456 -34.87 3.53 15.87
CA GLU A 456 -36.10 2.75 16.02
C GLU A 456 -35.95 1.67 17.10
N GLN A 457 -34.87 0.89 17.07
CA GLN A 457 -34.58 -0.12 18.11
C GLN A 457 -34.35 0.49 19.50
N GLU A 458 -33.77 1.69 19.59
CA GLU A 458 -33.67 2.43 20.86
C GLU A 458 -35.05 2.79 21.40
N HIS A 459 -35.97 3.29 20.57
CA HIS A 459 -37.33 3.61 21.01
C HIS A 459 -38.12 2.37 21.45
N GLU A 460 -37.95 1.24 20.78
CA GLU A 460 -38.55 -0.04 21.21
C GLU A 460 -38.01 -0.50 22.57
N ARG A 461 -36.69 -0.40 22.77
CA ARG A 461 -36.04 -0.71 24.06
C ARG A 461 -36.47 0.25 25.17
N ASP A 462 -36.68 1.52 24.85
CA ASP A 462 -37.23 2.53 25.77
C ASP A 462 -38.73 2.31 26.08
N GLY A 463 -39.35 1.26 25.52
CA GLY A 463 -40.76 0.91 25.77
C GLY A 463 -41.76 1.84 25.08
N LYS A 464 -41.35 2.63 24.09
CA LYS A 464 -42.23 3.54 23.37
C LYS A 464 -43.12 2.75 22.42
N LYS A 465 -44.44 2.90 22.58
CA LYS A 465 -45.42 2.29 21.67
C LYS A 465 -45.61 3.19 20.44
N PHE A 466 -45.29 2.66 19.26
CA PHE A 466 -45.52 3.28 17.95
C PHE A 466 -45.80 2.18 16.90
N SER A 467 -46.56 2.51 15.86
CA SER A 467 -46.91 1.61 14.74
C SER A 467 -46.00 1.77 13.52
N ARG A 468 -45.35 2.94 13.34
CA ARG A 468 -44.36 3.15 12.27
C ARG A 468 -43.40 4.30 12.55
N VAL A 469 -42.24 4.24 11.93
CA VAL A 469 -41.25 5.32 11.84
C VAL A 469 -41.27 5.91 10.44
N GLU A 470 -41.33 7.24 10.33
CA GLU A 470 -41.38 7.92 9.04
C GLU A 470 -40.24 8.93 8.90
N ARG A 471 -39.45 8.78 7.83
CA ARG A 471 -38.39 9.72 7.46
C ARG A 471 -38.99 10.99 6.84
N VAL A 472 -38.62 12.15 7.37
CA VAL A 472 -39.02 13.47 6.87
C VAL A 472 -37.95 14.03 5.93
N GLY A 473 -38.09 13.66 4.65
CA GLY A 473 -37.28 14.21 3.55
C GLY A 473 -35.81 13.76 3.52
N PRO A 474 -34.98 14.41 2.67
CA PRO A 474 -33.57 14.09 2.55
C PRO A 474 -32.80 14.45 3.82
N ALA A 475 -31.62 13.84 3.99
CA ALA A 475 -30.72 14.15 5.10
C ALA A 475 -30.20 15.59 4.95
N VAL A 476 -30.01 16.26 6.09
CA VAL A 476 -29.61 17.67 6.17
C VAL A 476 -28.45 17.83 7.16
N THR A 477 -27.93 19.05 7.28
CA THR A 477 -26.88 19.36 8.26
C THR A 477 -27.45 19.22 9.68
N VAL A 478 -26.60 19.00 10.68
CA VAL A 478 -27.05 18.88 12.08
C VAL A 478 -27.79 20.16 12.51
N GLU A 479 -27.32 21.34 12.10
CA GLU A 479 -27.97 22.61 12.44
C GLU A 479 -29.35 22.73 11.80
N THR A 480 -29.49 22.38 10.52
CA THR A 480 -30.80 22.38 9.85
C THR A 480 -31.76 21.35 10.45
N ALA A 481 -31.24 20.18 10.87
CA ALA A 481 -32.04 19.16 11.53
C ALA A 481 -32.54 19.63 12.91
N LYS A 482 -31.68 20.25 13.72
CA LYS A 482 -32.05 20.85 15.02
C LYS A 482 -33.08 21.96 14.87
N GLN A 483 -32.89 22.86 13.90
CA GLN A 483 -33.87 23.92 13.60
C GLN A 483 -35.23 23.35 13.20
N TRP A 484 -35.23 22.29 12.38
CA TRP A 484 -36.46 21.60 12.02
C TRP A 484 -37.13 20.94 13.22
N GLU A 485 -36.38 20.27 14.09
CA GLU A 485 -36.92 19.60 15.28
C GLU A 485 -37.61 20.61 16.20
N GLU A 486 -36.95 21.74 16.48
CA GLU A 486 -37.50 22.84 17.27
C GLU A 486 -38.76 23.44 16.65
N GLN A 487 -38.75 23.73 15.33
CA GLN A 487 -39.90 24.27 14.63
C GLN A 487 -41.07 23.28 14.54
N SER A 488 -40.78 21.99 14.35
CA SER A 488 -41.77 20.93 14.27
C SER A 488 -42.48 20.74 15.62
N LEU A 489 -41.73 20.76 16.72
CA LEU A 489 -42.31 20.73 18.07
C LEU A 489 -43.12 21.99 18.37
N LYS A 490 -42.63 23.19 18.01
CA LYS A 490 -43.37 24.44 18.18
C LYS A 490 -44.69 24.45 17.40
N SER A 491 -44.69 23.96 16.16
CA SER A 491 -45.88 23.82 15.33
C SER A 491 -46.87 22.81 15.93
N TYR A 492 -46.37 21.68 16.43
CA TYR A 492 -47.19 20.68 17.12
C TYR A 492 -47.89 21.27 18.34
N ARG A 493 -47.15 21.97 19.22
CA ARG A 493 -47.68 22.64 20.42
C ARG A 493 -48.78 23.64 20.07
N LYS A 494 -48.60 24.44 19.02
CA LYS A 494 -49.60 25.42 18.56
C LYS A 494 -50.95 24.75 18.24
N ASN A 495 -50.91 23.56 17.65
CA ASN A 495 -52.11 22.82 17.23
C ASN A 495 -52.68 21.90 18.33
N HIS A 496 -51.92 21.65 19.42
CA HIS A 496 -52.28 20.72 20.49
C HIS A 496 -52.30 21.38 21.88
N GLY A 497 -52.69 22.65 21.94
CA GLY A 497 -52.91 23.37 23.21
C GLY A 497 -51.66 23.48 24.09
N GLY A 498 -50.49 23.65 23.48
CA GLY A 498 -49.20 23.82 24.18
C GLY A 498 -48.45 22.54 24.52
N LYS A 499 -49.04 21.36 24.28
CA LYS A 499 -48.46 20.06 24.65
C LYS A 499 -47.48 19.53 23.60
N ASN A 500 -46.43 18.81 24.04
CA ASN A 500 -45.54 18.05 23.16
C ASN A 500 -46.19 16.76 22.63
N PRO A 501 -45.63 16.18 21.56
CA PRO A 501 -45.86 14.78 21.24
C PRO A 501 -45.54 13.87 22.43
N LYS A 502 -46.30 12.78 22.58
CA LYS A 502 -46.31 11.90 23.75
C LYS A 502 -44.92 11.55 24.33
N TYR A 503 -43.93 11.31 23.48
CA TYR A 503 -42.59 10.88 23.89
C TYR A 503 -41.51 11.95 23.73
N ASN A 504 -41.86 13.18 23.36
CA ASN A 504 -40.93 14.31 23.36
C ASN A 504 -41.00 14.99 24.73
N GLU A 505 -39.97 14.77 25.55
CA GLU A 505 -39.84 15.42 26.86
C GLU A 505 -39.86 16.95 26.71
N ASP A 506 -40.58 17.61 27.62
CA ASP A 506 -40.29 19.01 27.90
C ASP A 506 -38.93 19.05 28.58
N LYS A 507 -38.03 19.93 28.12
CA LYS A 507 -36.73 20.16 28.75
C LYS A 507 -36.92 20.70 30.17
N THR A 508 -37.26 19.82 31.10
CA THR A 508 -37.18 19.91 32.56
C THR A 508 -37.39 18.48 33.08
N GLY A 509 -36.28 17.74 33.22
CA GLY A 509 -36.23 16.36 33.71
C GLY A 509 -35.02 15.65 33.16
#